data_AF-A0A5E4IV29-F1
#
_entry.id   AF-A0A5E4IV29-F1
#
_cell.length_a   1.000
_cell.length_b   1.000
_cell.length_c   1.000
_cell.angle_alpha   90.00
_cell.angle_beta   90.00
_cell.angle_gamma   90.00
#
_symmetry.space_group_name_H-M   'P 1'
#
loop_
_entity.id
_entity.type
_entity.pdbx_description
1 polymer ?
#
loop_
_entity_poly.entity_id
_entity_poly.type
_entity_poly.pdbx_seq_one_letter_code
_entity_poly.pdbx_strand_id
1 'polypeptide(L)'
;MLIKVINWAVIGGMILIGLLFGSNIYVLGDTASAIQMHDDLPSTATPLMVNMKVIITFITGMLFLIAAVAIISKNHNLSIAGTFGFALFDGFYLLELAMWANIHPRIWIYFAIVGGIVLLFGTFCWRYWIAGRTQTIRALA
;
A
#
# COMPACT_ATOMS: atom_id res chain seq x y z
N MET A 1 -13.91 -18.20 15.68
CA MET A 1 -14.55 -18.02 14.35
C MET A 1 -14.38 -16.59 13.84
N LEU A 2 -14.77 -15.57 14.63
CA LEU A 2 -14.64 -14.14 14.27
C LEU A 2 -13.22 -13.71 13.82
N ILE A 3 -12.17 -14.07 14.56
CA ILE A 3 -10.78 -13.71 14.22
C ILE A 3 -10.36 -14.26 12.84
N LYS A 4 -10.81 -15.47 12.49
CA LYS A 4 -10.51 -16.07 11.18
C LYS A 4 -11.19 -15.28 10.06
N VAL A 5 -12.45 -14.88 10.27
CA VAL A 5 -13.20 -14.06 9.30
C VAL A 5 -12.52 -12.71 9.10
N ILE A 6 -12.12 -12.04 10.19
CA ILE A 6 -11.42 -10.75 10.13
C ILE A 6 -10.08 -10.87 9.37
N ASN A 7 -9.28 -11.90 9.68
CA ASN A 7 -8.00 -12.10 8.97
C ASN A 7 -8.22 -12.31 7.46
N TRP A 8 -9.22 -13.10 7.07
CA TRP A 8 -9.55 -13.30 5.65
C TRP A 8 -10.07 -12.03 4.98
N ALA A 9 -10.84 -11.20 5.69
CA ALA A 9 -11.28 -9.92 5.18
C ALA A 9 -10.09 -8.96 4.94
N VAL A 10 -9.12 -8.92 5.85
CA VAL A 10 -7.89 -8.13 5.68
C VAL A 10 -7.08 -8.62 4.48
N ILE A 11 -6.88 -9.93 4.34
CA ILE A 11 -6.18 -10.51 3.18
C ILE A 11 -6.92 -10.18 1.88
N GLY A 12 -8.25 -10.32 1.85
CA GLY A 12 -9.06 -9.93 0.70
C GLY A 12 -8.91 -8.44 0.37
N GLY A 13 -8.92 -7.57 1.37
CA GLY A 13 -8.68 -6.14 1.22
C GLY A 13 -7.29 -5.83 0.65
N MET A 14 -6.25 -6.50 1.13
CA MET A 14 -4.89 -6.38 0.59
C MET A 14 -4.82 -6.78 -0.89
N ILE A 15 -5.52 -7.85 -1.28
CA ILE A 15 -5.58 -8.27 -2.70
C ILE A 15 -6.29 -7.21 -3.54
N LEU A 16 -7.44 -6.71 -3.08
CA LEU A 16 -8.20 -5.69 -3.81
C LEU A 16 -7.42 -4.38 -3.96
N ILE A 17 -6.81 -3.86 -2.89
CA ILE A 17 -5.92 -2.70 -2.98
C ILE A 17 -4.71 -3.02 -3.85
N GLY A 18 -4.12 -4.20 -3.70
CA GLY A 18 -2.98 -4.62 -4.49
C GLY A 18 -3.26 -4.60 -5.99
N LEU A 19 -4.43 -5.07 -6.42
CA LEU A 19 -4.87 -5.03 -7.80
C LEU A 19 -5.19 -3.60 -8.27
N LEU A 20 -5.91 -2.83 -7.46
CA LEU A 20 -6.22 -1.42 -7.77
C LEU A 20 -4.93 -0.62 -7.97
N PHE A 21 -3.99 -0.75 -7.03
CA PHE A 21 -2.71 -0.07 -7.09
C PHE A 21 -1.84 -0.61 -8.24
N GLY A 22 -1.81 -1.93 -8.43
CA GLY A 22 -1.13 -2.57 -9.56
C GLY A 22 -1.64 -2.11 -10.93
N SER A 23 -2.91 -1.71 -11.04
CA SER A 23 -3.47 -1.19 -12.30
C SER A 23 -2.86 0.14 -12.76
N ASN A 24 -2.15 0.87 -11.89
CA ASN A 24 -1.46 2.12 -12.26
C ASN A 24 -0.39 1.91 -13.35
N ILE A 25 0.05 0.66 -13.58
CA ILE A 25 0.93 0.33 -14.70
C ILE A 25 0.34 0.72 -16.06
N TYR A 26 -0.99 0.74 -16.21
CA TYR A 26 -1.65 1.06 -17.47
C TYR A 26 -1.50 2.52 -17.90
N VAL A 27 -1.23 3.43 -16.96
CA VAL A 27 -1.01 4.85 -17.25
C VAL A 27 0.47 5.23 -17.22
N LEU A 28 1.37 4.27 -17.01
CA LEU A 28 2.80 4.53 -16.94
C LEU A 28 3.31 5.04 -18.30
N GLY A 29 3.91 6.24 -18.30
CA GLY A 29 4.41 6.89 -19.51
C GLY A 29 3.38 7.71 -20.29
N ASP A 30 2.09 7.61 -19.95
CA ASP A 30 1.04 8.50 -20.44
C ASP A 30 0.64 9.50 -19.35
N THR A 31 1.30 10.66 -19.37
CA THR A 31 1.07 11.71 -18.37
C THR A 31 -0.36 12.25 -18.40
N ALA A 32 -1.03 12.28 -19.57
CA ALA A 32 -2.39 12.78 -19.66
C ALA A 32 -3.38 11.84 -18.97
N SER A 33 -3.27 10.54 -19.24
CA SER A 33 -4.08 9.52 -18.57
C SER A 33 -3.74 9.40 -17.08
N ALA A 34 -2.46 9.56 -16.70
CA ALA A 34 -2.04 9.56 -15.30
C ALA A 34 -2.63 10.73 -14.50
N ILE A 35 -2.73 11.92 -15.10
CA ILE A 35 -3.40 13.08 -14.48
C ILE A 35 -4.90 12.80 -14.28
N GLN A 36 -5.56 12.15 -15.23
CA GLN A 36 -6.96 11.78 -15.10
C GLN A 36 -7.19 10.71 -14.02
N MET A 37 -6.27 9.76 -13.89
CA MET A 37 -6.34 8.69 -12.89
C MET A 37 -6.04 9.21 -11.46
N HIS A 38 -5.19 10.22 -11.34
CA HIS A 38 -4.84 10.89 -10.09
C HIS A 38 -5.46 12.29 -10.00
N ASP A 39 -6.77 12.37 -10.21
CA ASP A 39 -7.56 13.61 -10.04
C ASP A 39 -7.60 14.08 -8.57
N ASP A 40 -7.12 13.25 -7.64
CA ASP A 40 -6.90 13.57 -6.24
C ASP A 40 -5.70 14.50 -6.02
N LEU A 41 -4.76 14.57 -6.96
CA LEU A 41 -3.68 15.53 -6.92
C LEU A 41 -4.16 16.94 -7.31
N PRO A 42 -3.65 18.01 -6.66
CA PRO A 42 -3.92 19.38 -7.06
C PRO A 42 -3.53 19.67 -8.52
N SER A 43 -4.22 20.60 -9.18
CA SER A 43 -3.87 21.07 -10.53
C SER A 43 -2.47 21.70 -10.63
N THR A 44 -1.88 22.07 -9.49
CA THR A 44 -0.49 22.55 -9.38
C THR A 44 0.55 21.43 -9.35
N ALA A 45 0.14 20.15 -9.29
CA ALA A 45 1.05 19.02 -9.28
C ALA A 45 1.82 18.94 -10.61
N THR A 46 3.14 18.79 -10.51
CA THR A 46 3.98 18.67 -11.70
C THR A 46 3.82 17.30 -12.35
N PRO A 47 4.06 17.17 -13.67
CA PRO A 47 4.09 15.86 -14.34
C PRO A 47 5.00 14.84 -13.66
N LEU A 48 6.13 15.30 -13.09
CA LEU A 48 7.04 14.44 -12.34
C LEU A 48 6.35 13.84 -11.10
N MET A 49 5.64 14.65 -10.32
CA MET A 49 4.93 14.19 -9.12
C MET A 49 3.87 13.14 -9.47
N VAL A 50 3.08 13.39 -10.51
CA VAL A 50 2.05 12.45 -10.98
C VAL A 50 2.68 11.12 -11.37
N ASN A 51 3.74 11.14 -12.18
CA ASN A 51 4.43 9.92 -12.59
C ASN A 51 5.11 9.18 -11.41
N MET A 52 5.64 9.92 -10.42
CA MET A 52 6.16 9.31 -9.19
C MET A 52 5.06 8.60 -8.40
N LYS A 53 3.88 9.23 -8.29
CA LYS A 53 2.71 8.63 -7.63
C LYS A 53 2.27 7.35 -8.33
N VAL A 54 2.21 7.34 -9.66
CA VAL A 54 1.91 6.14 -10.46
C VAL A 54 2.87 5.00 -10.14
N ILE A 55 4.18 5.27 -10.18
CA ILE A 55 5.23 4.26 -9.92
C ILE A 55 5.15 3.74 -8.48
N ILE A 56 5.05 4.64 -7.49
CA ILE A 56 4.97 4.28 -6.08
C ILE A 56 3.72 3.46 -5.80
N THR A 57 2.57 3.89 -6.32
CA THR A 57 1.31 3.18 -6.17
C THR A 57 1.42 1.79 -6.79
N PHE A 58 1.95 1.67 -8.01
CA PHE A 58 2.19 0.37 -8.65
C PHE A 58 3.06 -0.55 -7.79
N ILE A 59 4.22 -0.08 -7.34
CA ILE A 59 5.16 -0.87 -6.52
C ILE A 59 4.49 -1.30 -5.20
N THR A 60 3.82 -0.39 -4.51
CA THR A 60 3.07 -0.71 -3.29
C THR A 60 2.00 -1.77 -3.54
N GLY A 61 1.28 -1.68 -4.67
CA GLY A 61 0.30 -2.68 -5.07
C GLY A 61 0.91 -4.07 -5.19
N MET A 62 2.03 -4.18 -5.92
CA MET A 62 2.77 -5.44 -6.06
C MET A 62 3.26 -5.99 -4.71
N LEU A 63 3.76 -5.13 -3.83
CA LEU A 63 4.21 -5.53 -2.50
C LEU A 63 3.07 -6.07 -1.63
N PHE A 64 1.87 -5.49 -1.70
CA PHE A 64 0.70 -6.03 -1.01
C PHE A 64 0.23 -7.37 -1.59
N LEU A 65 0.28 -7.55 -2.90
CA LEU A 65 -0.03 -8.84 -3.54
C LEU A 65 0.95 -9.93 -3.11
N ILE A 66 2.25 -9.64 -3.13
CA ILE A 66 3.30 -10.56 -2.66
C ILE A 66 3.05 -10.94 -1.19
N ALA A 67 2.77 -9.95 -0.34
CA ALA A 67 2.51 -10.20 1.07
C ALA A 67 1.25 -11.03 1.32
N ALA A 68 0.17 -10.77 0.56
CA ALA A 68 -1.07 -11.55 0.65
C ALA A 68 -0.84 -13.01 0.25
N VAL A 69 -0.15 -13.24 -0.88
CA VAL A 69 0.21 -14.59 -1.34
C VAL A 69 1.10 -15.28 -0.30
N ALA A 70 2.09 -14.60 0.26
CA ALA A 70 2.97 -15.12 1.30
C ALA A 70 2.20 -15.58 2.55
N ILE A 71 1.20 -14.81 2.99
CA ILE A 71 0.34 -15.15 4.13
C ILE A 71 -0.51 -16.39 3.80
N ILE A 72 -1.14 -16.43 2.61
CA ILE A 72 -1.98 -17.57 2.18
C ILE A 72 -1.16 -18.86 2.08
N SER A 73 0.05 -18.77 1.50
CA SER A 73 0.98 -19.89 1.34
C SER A 73 1.75 -20.26 2.61
N LYS A 74 1.50 -19.56 3.73
CA LYS A 74 2.17 -19.74 5.02
C LYS A 74 3.69 -19.49 4.98
N ASN A 75 4.20 -18.86 3.92
CA ASN A 75 5.56 -18.37 3.84
C ASN A 75 5.65 -16.97 4.45
N HIS A 76 5.53 -16.91 5.78
CA HIS A 76 5.41 -15.64 6.51
C HIS A 76 6.65 -14.73 6.38
N ASN A 77 7.82 -15.23 5.97
CA ASN A 77 9.02 -14.41 5.78
C ASN A 77 8.82 -13.32 4.72
N LEU A 78 8.06 -13.60 3.67
CA LEU A 78 7.79 -12.62 2.60
C LEU A 78 6.64 -11.66 2.94
N SER A 79 5.90 -11.89 4.02
CA SER A 79 4.80 -10.99 4.42
C SER A 79 5.28 -9.58 4.77
N ILE A 80 6.56 -9.40 5.13
CA ILE A 80 7.18 -8.09 5.38
C ILE A 80 7.11 -7.15 4.18
N ALA A 81 6.97 -7.68 2.96
CA ALA A 81 6.79 -6.89 1.74
C ALA A 81 5.65 -5.87 1.88
N GLY A 82 4.53 -6.25 2.51
CA GLY A 82 3.38 -5.35 2.70
C GLY A 82 3.67 -4.22 3.69
N THR A 83 4.58 -4.41 4.64
CA THR A 83 5.05 -3.35 5.53
C THR A 83 5.92 -2.34 4.78
N PHE A 84 6.78 -2.80 3.86
CA PHE A 84 7.50 -1.90 2.96
C PHE A 84 6.56 -1.16 1.99
N GLY A 85 5.54 -1.84 1.46
CA GLY A 85 4.52 -1.22 0.63
C GLY A 85 3.79 -0.09 1.35
N PHE A 86 3.42 -0.32 2.62
CA PHE A 86 2.88 0.71 3.49
C PHE A 86 3.84 1.88 3.69
N ALA A 87 5.07 1.62 4.12
CA ALA A 87 6.03 2.69 4.41
C ALA A 87 6.33 3.55 3.18
N LEU A 88 6.40 2.94 2.00
CA LEU A 88 6.60 3.64 0.73
C LEU A 88 5.40 4.54 0.38
N PHE A 89 4.19 4.01 0.49
CA PHE A 89 2.97 4.73 0.11
C PHE A 89 2.64 5.85 1.10
N ASP A 90 2.63 5.57 2.40
CA ASP A 90 2.36 6.58 3.43
C ASP A 90 3.47 7.64 3.46
N GLY A 91 4.73 7.25 3.26
CA GLY A 91 5.83 8.20 3.14
C GLY A 91 5.62 9.20 2.00
N PHE A 92 5.12 8.73 0.86
CA PHE A 92 4.78 9.60 -0.27
C PHE A 92 3.55 10.47 0.01
N TYR A 93 2.52 9.92 0.65
CA TYR A 93 1.34 10.70 1.05
C TYR A 93 1.65 11.79 2.09
N LEU A 94 2.61 11.56 2.99
CA LEU A 94 3.11 12.59 3.90
C LEU A 94 3.80 13.73 3.14
N LEU A 95 4.49 13.43 2.03
CA LEU A 95 5.05 14.47 1.16
C LEU A 95 3.92 15.28 0.49
N GLU A 96 2.86 14.63 0.00
CA GLU A 96 1.68 15.32 -0.55
C GLU A 96 1.03 16.25 0.48
N LEU A 97 0.88 15.77 1.72
CA LEU A 97 0.38 16.59 2.83
C LEU A 97 1.30 17.78 3.10
N ALA A 98 2.60 17.58 3.22
CA ALA A 98 3.54 18.67 3.49
C ALA A 98 3.46 19.78 2.41
N MET A 99 3.22 19.39 1.16
CA MET A 99 3.15 20.32 0.03
C MET A 99 1.81 21.05 -0.07
N TRP A 100 0.69 20.37 0.21
CA TRP A 100 -0.63 20.88 -0.18
C TRP A 100 -1.71 20.83 0.90
N ALA A 101 -1.42 20.32 2.11
CA ALA A 101 -2.39 20.21 3.21
C ALA A 101 -3.10 21.53 3.54
N ASN A 102 -2.41 22.66 3.41
CA ASN A 102 -2.94 23.99 3.73
C ASN A 102 -3.83 24.58 2.63
N ILE A 103 -3.72 24.07 1.40
CA ILE A 103 -4.36 24.63 0.20
C ILE A 103 -5.51 23.74 -0.26
N HIS A 104 -5.37 22.41 -0.10
CA HIS A 104 -6.33 21.42 -0.54
C HIS A 104 -6.70 20.49 0.62
N PRO A 105 -7.69 20.87 1.46
CA PRO A 105 -8.10 20.07 2.64
C PRO A 105 -8.55 18.65 2.30
N ARG A 106 -8.97 18.39 1.06
CA ARG A 106 -9.35 17.06 0.57
C ARG A 106 -8.21 16.05 0.68
N ILE A 107 -6.95 16.48 0.59
CA ILE A 107 -5.77 15.60 0.72
C ILE A 107 -5.73 14.94 2.10
N TRP A 108 -6.18 15.63 3.16
CA TRP A 108 -6.30 15.04 4.49
C TRP A 108 -7.29 13.88 4.54
N ILE A 109 -8.39 13.98 3.79
CA ILE A 109 -9.43 12.94 3.76
C ILE A 109 -8.88 11.69 3.09
N TYR A 110 -8.24 11.84 1.93
CA TYR A 110 -7.60 10.72 1.23
C TYR A 110 -6.49 10.10 2.08
N PHE A 111 -5.65 10.91 2.72
CA PHE A 111 -4.63 10.42 3.64
C PHE A 111 -5.23 9.61 4.79
N ALA A 112 -6.23 10.15 5.49
CA ALA A 112 -6.82 9.49 6.65
C ALA A 112 -7.49 8.15 6.28
N ILE A 113 -8.18 8.10 5.13
CA ILE A 113 -8.88 6.90 4.69
C ILE A 113 -7.89 5.90 4.09
N VAL A 114 -7.18 6.29 3.01
CA VAL A 114 -6.32 5.37 2.26
C VAL A 114 -5.07 5.04 3.05
N GLY A 115 -4.40 6.04 3.63
CA GLY A 115 -3.24 5.82 4.50
C GLY A 115 -3.61 4.99 5.74
N GLY A 116 -4.78 5.22 6.33
CA GLY A 116 -5.29 4.39 7.43
C GLY A 116 -5.48 2.91 7.05
N ILE A 117 -6.03 2.63 5.86
CA ILE A 117 -6.19 1.26 5.35
C ILE A 117 -4.82 0.62 5.07
N VAL A 118 -3.92 1.35 4.43
CA VAL A 118 -2.57 0.89 4.09
C VAL A 118 -1.76 0.61 5.37
N LEU A 119 -1.87 1.45 6.40
CA LEU A 119 -1.29 1.24 7.73
C LEU A 119 -1.82 -0.03 8.40
N LEU A 120 -3.14 -0.26 8.35
CA LEU A 120 -3.75 -1.50 8.85
C LEU A 120 -3.14 -2.72 8.17
N PHE A 121 -3.01 -2.69 6.83
CA PHE A 121 -2.40 -3.78 6.06
C PHE A 121 -0.92 -3.97 6.39
N GLY A 122 -0.15 -2.88 6.47
CA GLY A 122 1.27 -2.91 6.83
C GLY A 122 1.51 -3.50 8.22
N THR A 123 0.69 -3.12 9.20
CA THR A 123 0.72 -3.64 10.58
C THR A 123 0.33 -5.12 10.64
N PHE A 124 -0.68 -5.52 9.86
CA PHE A 124 -1.10 -6.90 9.74
C PHE A 124 0.01 -7.78 9.15
N CYS A 125 0.65 -7.33 8.08
CA CYS A 125 1.83 -7.96 7.47
C CYS A 125 2.98 -8.13 8.46
N TRP A 126 3.31 -7.07 9.20
CA TRP A 126 4.35 -7.08 10.22
C TRP A 126 4.10 -8.15 11.29
N ARG A 127 2.84 -8.28 11.75
CA ARG A 127 2.45 -9.31 12.72
C ARG A 127 2.70 -10.72 12.21
N TYR A 128 2.36 -11.01 10.96
CA TYR A 128 2.59 -12.32 10.34
C TYR A 128 4.08 -12.61 10.19
N TRP A 129 4.86 -11.60 9.78
CA TRP A 129 6.31 -11.73 9.64
C TRP A 129 7.01 -12.08 10.95
N ILE A 130 6.68 -11.36 12.05
CA ILE A 130 7.21 -11.68 13.38
C ILE A 130 6.87 -13.12 13.77
N ALA A 131 5.61 -13.53 13.60
CA ALA A 131 5.17 -14.88 13.95
C ALA A 131 5.95 -15.95 13.15
N GLY A 132 6.19 -15.72 11.86
CA GLY A 132 7.03 -16.58 11.02
C GLY A 132 8.47 -16.68 11.51
N ARG A 133 9.11 -15.54 11.76
CA ARG A 133 10.49 -15.46 12.28
C ARG A 133 10.65 -16.20 13.60
N THR A 134 9.72 -16.04 14.54
CA THR A 134 9.78 -16.74 15.83
C THR A 134 9.68 -18.26 15.66
N GLN A 135 8.86 -18.74 14.72
CA GLN A 135 8.75 -20.17 14.42
C GLN A 135 10.04 -20.73 13.82
N THR A 136 10.64 -20.00 12.86
CA THR A 136 11.91 -20.41 12.25
C THR A 136 13.05 -20.48 13.28
N ILE A 137 13.15 -19.49 14.18
CA ILE A 137 14.18 -19.49 15.23
C ILE A 137 14.00 -20.67 16.18
N ARG A 138 12.75 -20.97 16.60
CA ARG A 138 12.46 -22.13 17.47
C ARG A 138 12.74 -23.48 16.83
N ALA A 139 12.63 -23.59 15.50
CA ALA A 139 12.94 -24.83 14.80
C ALA A 139 14.46 -25.09 14.67
N LEU A 140 15.29 -24.07 14.93
CA LEU A 140 16.75 -24.13 14.84
C LEU A 140 17.44 -24.25 16.21
N ALA A 141 16.69 -24.14 17.31
CA ALA A 141 17.18 -24.23 18.70
C ALA A 141 16.80 -25.57 19.32
#